data_AF-A0A957M4X2-F1
#
_entry.id   AF-A0A957M4X2-F1
#
_cell.length_a   1.000
_cell.length_b   1.000
_cell.length_c   1.000
_cell.angle_alpha   90.00
_cell.angle_beta   90.00
_cell.angle_gamma   90.00
#
_symmetry.space_group_name_H-M   'P 1'
#
loop_
_entity.id
_entity.type
_entity.pdbx_description
1 polymer ?
#
loop_
_entity_poly.entity_id
_entity_poly.type
_entity_poly.pdbx_seq_one_letter_code
_entity_poly.pdbx_strand_id
1 'polypeptide(L)' 'MDHQSFLPAFSTPPKEYSPVPIWWWSGERLDPQRLRWQLERFAEGGVYNLIVLNLAPTSPLYGSDA' A
#
# COMPACT_ATOMS: atom_id res chain seq x y z
N MET A 1 10.03 -34.64 -5.50
CA MET A 1 9.19 -33.49 -5.12
C MET A 1 8.08 -33.41 -6.13
N ASP A 2 6.82 -33.44 -5.70
CA ASP A 2 5.70 -33.24 -6.61
C ASP A 2 5.59 -31.75 -6.96
N HIS A 3 5.85 -31.43 -8.22
CA HIS A 3 5.81 -30.07 -8.76
C HIS A 3 4.38 -29.50 -8.83
N GLN A 4 3.33 -30.24 -8.49
CA GLN A 4 1.96 -29.72 -8.51
C GLN A 4 1.50 -29.18 -7.14
N SER A 5 2.26 -29.46 -6.09
CA SER A 5 1.91 -29.12 -4.69
C SER A 5 1.73 -27.61 -4.42
N PHE A 6 2.29 -26.74 -5.26
CA PHE A 6 2.21 -25.28 -5.11
C PHE A 6 1.10 -24.61 -5.92
N LEU A 7 0.41 -25.32 -6.82
CA LEU A 7 -0.65 -24.74 -7.67
C LEU A 7 -1.78 -24.05 -6.88
N PRO A 8 -2.25 -24.58 -5.74
CA PRO A 8 -3.28 -23.90 -4.95
C PRO A 8 -2.84 -22.53 -4.42
N ALA A 9 -1.54 -22.34 -4.17
CA ALA A 9 -1.00 -21.08 -3.67
C ALA A 9 -1.00 -19.96 -4.73
N PHE A 10 -1.09 -20.29 -6.03
CA PHE A 10 -1.23 -19.28 -7.07
C PHE A 10 -2.65 -18.73 -7.18
N SER A 11 -3.66 -19.55 -6.89
CA SER A 11 -5.07 -19.09 -6.87
C SER A 11 -5.38 -18.21 -5.67
N THR A 12 -4.75 -18.50 -4.52
CA THR A 12 -4.91 -17.73 -3.28
C THR A 12 -3.54 -17.47 -2.66
N PRO A 13 -2.78 -16.48 -3.17
CA PRO A 13 -1.45 -16.20 -2.67
C PRO A 13 -1.48 -15.72 -1.21
N PRO A 14 -0.52 -16.15 -0.38
CA PRO A 14 -0.31 -15.56 0.93
C PRO A 14 -0.15 -14.04 0.84
N LYS A 15 -0.67 -13.30 1.83
CA LYS A 15 -0.63 -11.83 1.86
C LYS A 15 0.79 -11.25 1.79
N GLU A 16 1.78 -12.02 2.23
CA GLU A 16 3.21 -11.66 2.14
C GLU A 16 3.66 -11.40 0.70
N TYR A 17 2.98 -12.00 -0.30
CA TYR A 17 3.22 -11.80 -1.72
C TYR A 17 2.30 -10.75 -2.36
N SER A 18 1.55 -9.99 -1.57
CA SER A 18 0.76 -8.87 -2.06
C SER A 18 1.64 -7.83 -2.76
N PRO A 19 1.12 -7.13 -3.79
CA PRO A 19 1.77 -5.95 -4.34
C PRO A 19 2.18 -4.96 -3.25
N VAL A 20 3.29 -4.25 -3.49
CA VAL A 20 3.85 -3.25 -2.56
C VAL A 20 3.90 -1.88 -3.24
N PRO A 21 2.75 -1.22 -3.48
CA PRO A 21 2.74 0.12 -4.03
C PRO A 21 3.37 1.13 -3.08
N ILE A 22 3.85 2.22 -3.66
CA ILE A 22 4.29 3.39 -2.92
C ILE A 22 3.05 4.22 -2.58
N TRP A 23 2.84 4.49 -1.30
CA TRP A 23 1.84 5.43 -0.82
C TRP A 23 2.55 6.65 -0.25
N TRP A 24 2.29 7.81 -0.83
CA TRP A 24 2.85 9.08 -0.40
C TRP A 24 1.75 10.02 0.09
N TRP A 25 2.11 10.82 1.09
CA TRP A 25 1.29 11.89 1.63
C TRP A 25 2.04 13.21 1.48
N SER A 26 1.33 14.27 1.08
CA SER A 26 1.93 15.58 0.98
C SER A 26 1.29 16.60 1.90
N GLY A 27 2.15 17.31 2.65
CA GLY A 27 1.95 18.69 3.09
C GLY A 27 0.88 18.96 4.15
N GLU A 28 -0.28 18.31 4.09
CA GLU A 28 -1.33 18.44 5.09
C GLU A 28 -1.00 17.68 6.39
N ARG A 29 -1.66 18.08 7.48
CA ARG A 29 -1.56 17.34 8.74
C ARG A 29 -2.21 15.97 8.56
N LEU A 30 -1.48 14.92 8.93
CA LEU A 30 -1.99 13.56 8.87
C LEU A 30 -3.22 13.40 9.79
N ASP A 31 -4.34 12.97 9.20
CA ASP A 31 -5.54 12.58 9.93
C ASP A 31 -5.56 11.04 10.11
N PRO A 32 -5.51 10.53 11.35
CA PRO A 32 -5.54 9.09 11.61
C PRO A 32 -6.78 8.36 11.09
N GLN A 33 -7.95 9.02 11.07
CA GLN A 33 -9.20 8.43 10.58
C GLN A 33 -9.15 8.28 9.06
N ARG A 34 -8.70 9.32 8.36
CA ARG A 34 -8.50 9.28 6.90
C ARG A 34 -7.43 8.25 6.52
N LEU A 35 -6.31 8.20 7.24
CA LEU A 35 -5.27 7.21 6.99
C LEU A 35 -5.83 5.78 7.12
N ARG A 36 -6.54 5.49 8.21
CA ARG A 36 -7.19 4.18 8.39
C ARG A 36 -8.13 3.86 7.23
N TRP A 37 -9.01 4.80 6.88
CA TRP A 37 -9.94 4.62 5.77
C TRP A 37 -9.21 4.30 4.45
N GLN A 38 -8.08 4.95 4.16
CA GLN A 38 -7.28 4.67 2.96
C GLN A 38 -6.65 3.26 3.01
N LEU A 39 -6.10 2.85 4.16
CA LEU A 39 -5.55 1.50 4.34
C LEU A 39 -6.61 0.41 4.17
N GLU A 40 -7.84 0.66 4.64
CA GLU A 40 -8.97 -0.24 4.45
C GLU A 40 -9.35 -0.39 2.96
N ARG A 41 -9.32 0.70 2.18
CA ARG A 41 -9.55 0.63 0.72
C ARG A 41 -8.51 -0.24 0.01
N PHE A 42 -7.24 -0.19 0.44
CA PHE A 42 -6.21 -1.09 -0.09
C PHE A 42 -6.50 -2.55 0.25
N ALA A 43 -6.85 -2.84 1.49
CA ALA A 43 -7.16 -4.20 1.92
C ALA A 43 -8.39 -4.79 1.20
N GLU A 44 -9.44 -3.98 0.97
CA GLU A 44 -10.59 -4.36 0.16
C GLU A 44 -10.21 -4.66 -1.30
N GLY A 45 -9.24 -3.92 -1.84
CA GLY A 45 -8.66 -4.16 -3.16
C GLY A 45 -7.64 -5.31 -3.23
N GLY A 46 -7.41 -6.03 -2.13
CA GLY A 46 -6.44 -7.14 -2.08
C GLY A 46 -4.99 -6.70 -1.98
N VAL A 47 -4.71 -5.44 -1.61
CA VAL A 47 -3.37 -4.91 -1.37
C VAL A 47 -3.12 -4.83 0.14
N TYR A 48 -2.19 -5.65 0.61
CA TYR A 48 -1.88 -5.82 2.04
C TYR A 48 -0.52 -5.26 2.44
N ASN A 49 0.32 -4.88 1.47
CA ASN A 49 1.65 -4.37 1.70
C ASN A 49 1.76 -2.95 1.13
N LEU A 50 2.45 -2.04 1.82
CA LEU A 50 2.61 -0.64 1.42
C LEU A 50 4.00 -0.14 1.82
N ILE A 51 4.64 0.64 0.94
CA ILE A 51 5.76 1.49 1.33
C ILE A 51 5.20 2.88 1.61
N VAL A 52 5.26 3.31 2.87
CA VAL A 52 4.81 4.62 3.30
C VAL A 52 5.97 5.61 3.17
N LEU A 53 5.82 6.60 2.29
CA LEU A 53 6.80 7.67 2.11
C LEU A 53 6.21 9.03 2.50
N ASN A 54 6.95 9.80 3.29
CA ASN A 54 6.74 11.23 3.38
C ASN A 54 7.63 11.91 2.33
N LEU A 55 7.05 12.28 1.19
CA LEU A 55 7.79 12.88 0.07
C LEU A 55 7.72 14.40 0.19
N ALA A 56 8.57 14.96 1.05
CA ALA A 56 8.95 16.36 1.01
C ALA A 56 10.46 16.55 1.26
N PRO A 57 11.35 15.99 0.42
CA PRO A 57 12.79 16.25 0.55
C PRO A 57 13.18 17.69 0.18
N THR A 58 12.32 18.49 -0.45
CA THR A 58 12.67 19.83 -0.97
C THR A 58 11.71 20.99 -0.65
N SER A 59 10.41 20.78 -0.37
CA SER A 59 9.46 21.78 0.18
C SER A 59 8.00 21.24 0.12
N PRO A 60 7.08 21.65 1.02
CA PRO A 60 5.63 21.41 0.89
C PRO A 60 4.99 21.92 -0.42
N LEU A 61 5.70 22.73 -1.22
CA LEU A 61 5.29 23.16 -2.56
C LEU A 61 5.22 22.03 -3.62
N TYR A 62 5.87 20.87 -3.39
CA TYR A 62 6.03 19.83 -4.42
C TYR A 62 5.20 18.58 -4.20
N GLY A 63 4.37 18.53 -3.17
CA GLY A 63 3.36 17.50 -3.10
C GLY A 63 1.98 18.14 -3.03
N SER A 64 1.17 17.77 -4.00
CA SER A 64 -0.26 18.05 -4.07
C SER A 64 -0.65 19.51 -3.82
N ASP A 65 -0.41 20.38 -4.81
CA ASP A 65 -1.44 21.36 -5.13
C ASP A 65 -2.63 20.59 -5.72
N ALA A 66 -3.55 20.14 -4.86
CA ALA A 66 -4.85 19.61 -5.24
C ALA A 66 -5.89 19.94 -4.17
#